data_AF-A0A2Z6UQ89-F1
#
_entry.id   AF-A0A2Z6UQ89-F1
#
_cell.length_a   1.000
_cell.length_b   1.000
_cell.length_c   1.000
_cell.angle_alpha   90.00
_cell.angle_beta   90.00
_cell.angle_gamma   90.00
#
_symmetry.space_group_name_H-M   'P 1'
#
loop_
_entity.id
_entity.type
_entity.pdbx_description
1 polymer ?
#
loop_
_entity_poly.entity_id
_entity_poly.type
_entity_poly.pdbx_seq_one_letter_code
_entity_poly.pdbx_strand_id
1 'polypeptide(L)'
;MHRNNIHKNGYDFEALSQHYPDLKPFLTISTKGKTSIDFANSKAVKALNSALLSRYYAIHFWDIPDGYLCPAVPGRADYIHHIAELLAKNQTLGSPKRKIVGLDIGTGANLVYPIIGSQAYKWHFIASDIEQVSFSSAKTIIEANSHLKKRIKLRLQTDKQCFFKNILKEREYVDFTMCNPPFHSSRQAALSGNQRKLRGLKHNQRKRSSKKAVFSSHNTTSELNFGGQNNELWCDGGELRFITNMIKESVEVGSQVGIFTCLVSKSANLKPLLKLLQHIDAREIRQIDMYQGNKISRFITWTFKE
;
A
#
# COMPACT_ATOMS: atom_id res chain seq x y z
N MET A 1 8.44 -9.18 9.14
CA MET A 1 7.92 -7.80 9.15
C MET A 1 8.86 -6.96 9.97
N HIS A 2 8.89 -5.65 9.76
CA HIS A 2 9.67 -4.71 10.53
C HIS A 2 9.37 -4.82 12.04
N ARG A 3 10.38 -4.61 12.90
CA ARG A 3 10.26 -4.81 14.36
C ARG A 3 9.18 -3.95 15.02
N ASN A 4 8.93 -2.77 14.48
CA ASN A 4 7.91 -1.81 14.97
C ASN A 4 6.51 -2.09 14.41
N ASN A 5 6.35 -3.07 13.51
CA ASN A 5 5.06 -3.42 12.95
C ASN A 5 4.23 -4.17 14.00
N ILE A 6 3.17 -3.52 14.50
CA ILE A 6 2.27 -4.05 15.52
C ILE A 6 1.58 -5.36 15.09
N HIS A 7 1.48 -5.61 13.79
CA HIS A 7 0.81 -6.78 13.22
C HIS A 7 1.74 -8.01 13.08
N LYS A 8 3.01 -7.90 13.47
CA LYS A 8 4.02 -8.96 13.26
C LYS A 8 3.71 -10.28 13.98
N ASN A 9 2.90 -10.23 15.04
CA ASN A 9 2.56 -11.38 15.89
C ASN A 9 1.19 -11.99 15.58
N GLY A 10 0.55 -11.61 14.46
CA GLY A 10 -0.79 -12.06 14.11
C GLY A 10 -1.89 -11.17 14.70
N TYR A 11 -3.12 -11.68 14.75
CA TYR A 11 -4.31 -10.90 15.11
C TYR A 11 -5.03 -11.50 16.31
N ASP A 12 -5.39 -10.65 17.26
CA ASP A 12 -6.38 -10.96 18.28
C ASP A 12 -7.78 -10.72 17.70
N PHE A 13 -8.34 -11.77 17.10
CA PHE A 13 -9.67 -11.70 16.46
C PHE A 13 -10.80 -11.44 17.47
N GLU A 14 -10.63 -11.85 18.72
CA GLU A 14 -11.61 -11.58 19.76
C GLU A 14 -11.66 -10.07 20.03
N ALA A 15 -10.51 -9.47 20.38
CA ALA A 15 -10.42 -8.04 20.63
C ALA A 15 -10.82 -7.20 19.40
N LEU A 16 -10.43 -7.64 18.19
CA LEU A 16 -10.81 -6.96 16.95
C LEU A 16 -12.32 -7.01 16.71
N SER A 17 -12.96 -8.15 16.95
CA SER A 17 -14.41 -8.30 16.74
C SER A 17 -15.25 -7.64 17.82
N GLN A 18 -14.70 -7.43 19.02
CA GLN A 18 -15.31 -6.61 20.06
C GLN A 18 -15.25 -5.13 19.68
N HIS A 19 -14.12 -4.66 19.13
CA HIS A 19 -13.94 -3.27 18.70
C HIS A 19 -14.67 -2.95 17.39
N TYR A 20 -14.76 -3.91 16.48
CA TYR A 20 -15.40 -3.79 15.18
C TYR A 20 -16.37 -4.97 14.96
N PRO A 21 -17.62 -4.86 15.44
CA PRO A 21 -18.60 -5.97 15.44
C PRO A 21 -18.88 -6.58 14.07
N ASP A 22 -18.79 -5.80 12.99
CA ASP A 22 -19.00 -6.27 11.61
C ASP A 22 -17.97 -7.31 11.14
N LEU A 23 -16.89 -7.52 11.90
CA LEU A 23 -15.95 -8.62 11.65
C LEU A 23 -16.52 -9.99 12.10
N LYS A 24 -17.41 -10.02 13.10
CA LYS A 24 -17.92 -11.27 13.72
C LYS A 24 -18.49 -12.26 12.71
N PRO A 25 -19.33 -11.86 11.72
CA PRO A 25 -19.91 -12.80 10.76
C PRO A 25 -18.88 -13.52 9.88
N PHE A 26 -17.65 -13.02 9.81
CA PHE A 26 -16.59 -13.58 8.97
C PHE A 26 -15.59 -14.45 9.75
N LEU A 27 -15.72 -14.54 11.08
CA LEU A 27 -14.84 -15.35 11.90
C LEU A 27 -15.07 -16.85 11.66
N THR A 28 -13.98 -17.58 11.55
CA THR A 28 -13.94 -19.03 11.35
C THR A 28 -12.90 -19.64 12.28
N ILE A 29 -13.05 -20.91 12.62
CA ILE A 29 -12.01 -21.65 13.35
C ILE A 29 -11.19 -22.45 12.35
N SER A 30 -9.88 -22.20 12.31
CA SER A 30 -8.95 -22.97 11.48
C SER A 30 -8.82 -24.41 11.97
N THR A 31 -8.29 -25.31 11.13
CA THR A 31 -8.05 -26.72 11.48
C THR A 31 -7.12 -26.92 12.68
N LYS A 32 -6.39 -25.88 13.11
CA LYS A 32 -5.53 -25.89 14.30
C LYS A 32 -6.20 -25.27 15.53
N GLY A 33 -7.52 -25.08 15.52
CA GLY A 33 -8.29 -24.49 16.62
C GLY A 33 -8.12 -22.98 16.79
N LYS A 34 -7.39 -22.30 15.90
CA LYS A 34 -7.19 -20.84 15.97
C LYS A 34 -8.25 -20.09 15.18
N THR A 35 -8.80 -19.03 15.75
CA THR A 35 -9.70 -18.09 15.06
C THR A 35 -9.00 -17.46 13.86
N SER A 36 -9.74 -17.32 12.77
CA SER A 36 -9.28 -16.80 11.49
C SER A 36 -10.44 -16.26 10.65
N ILE A 37 -10.17 -15.86 9.42
CA ILE A 37 -11.18 -15.53 8.40
C ILE A 37 -10.88 -16.30 7.11
N ASP A 38 -11.85 -16.39 6.21
CA ASP A 38 -11.55 -16.81 4.84
C ASP A 38 -10.90 -15.66 4.06
N PHE A 39 -9.57 -15.72 3.91
CA PHE A 39 -8.80 -14.76 3.11
C PHE A 39 -9.10 -14.81 1.60
N ALA A 40 -9.91 -15.78 1.14
CA ALA A 40 -10.44 -15.77 -0.21
C ALA A 40 -11.74 -14.95 -0.35
N ASN A 41 -12.41 -14.61 0.76
CA ASN A 41 -13.61 -13.80 0.77
C ASN A 41 -13.24 -12.31 0.86
N SER A 42 -13.49 -11.55 -0.21
CA SER A 42 -13.18 -10.12 -0.30
C SER A 42 -13.87 -9.29 0.79
N LYS A 43 -15.10 -9.64 1.16
CA LYS A 43 -15.84 -8.96 2.24
C LYS A 43 -15.21 -9.22 3.61
N ALA A 44 -14.79 -10.46 3.86
CA ALA A 44 -14.07 -10.81 5.09
C ALA A 44 -12.72 -10.07 5.19
N VAL A 45 -11.98 -9.98 4.09
CA VAL A 45 -10.72 -9.22 4.01
C VAL A 45 -10.97 -7.73 4.25
N LYS A 46 -12.01 -7.15 3.66
CA LYS A 46 -12.41 -5.75 3.91
C LYS A 46 -12.73 -5.53 5.38
N ALA A 47 -13.58 -6.36 5.98
CA ALA A 47 -13.95 -6.28 7.39
C ALA A 47 -12.73 -6.39 8.34
N LEU A 48 -11.80 -7.31 8.07
CA LEU A 48 -10.56 -7.41 8.85
C LEU A 48 -9.73 -6.15 8.74
N ASN A 49 -9.51 -5.61 7.54
CA ASN A 49 -8.71 -4.39 7.40
C ASN A 49 -9.40 -3.16 8.01
N SER A 50 -10.73 -3.04 7.92
CA SER A 50 -11.50 -2.04 8.66
C SER A 50 -11.28 -2.15 10.17
N ALA A 51 -11.36 -3.37 10.72
CA ALA A 51 -11.13 -3.61 12.15
C ALA A 51 -9.70 -3.24 12.58
N LEU A 52 -8.69 -3.55 11.76
CA LEU A 52 -7.30 -3.17 12.03
C LEU A 52 -7.10 -1.65 12.00
N LEU A 53 -7.67 -0.97 10.99
CA LEU A 53 -7.60 0.50 10.87
C LEU A 53 -8.30 1.19 12.03
N SER A 54 -9.47 0.69 12.42
CA SER A 54 -10.23 1.19 13.55
C SER A 54 -9.47 1.04 14.87
N ARG A 55 -9.05 -0.19 15.19
CA ARG A 55 -8.43 -0.50 16.47
C ARG A 55 -7.07 0.15 16.68
N TYR A 56 -6.23 0.15 15.65
CA TYR A 56 -4.81 0.48 15.79
C TYR A 56 -4.41 1.82 15.19
N TYR A 57 -5.24 2.38 14.32
CA TYR A 57 -4.98 3.65 13.64
C TYR A 57 -6.10 4.67 13.87
N ALA A 58 -7.00 4.41 14.82
CA ALA A 58 -8.08 5.32 15.24
C ALA A 58 -8.96 5.80 14.07
N ILE A 59 -9.20 4.94 13.08
CA ILE A 59 -10.05 5.25 11.93
C ILE A 59 -11.49 4.85 12.23
N HIS A 60 -12.37 5.83 12.39
CA HIS A 60 -13.78 5.61 12.74
C HIS A 60 -14.60 5.17 11.53
N PHE A 61 -14.37 5.81 10.39
CA PHE A 61 -15.02 5.47 9.13
C PHE A 61 -13.96 5.13 8.10
N TRP A 62 -14.06 3.94 7.52
CA TRP A 62 -13.26 3.55 6.39
C TRP A 62 -14.08 2.65 5.48
N ASP A 63 -14.31 3.14 4.27
CA ASP A 63 -14.99 2.39 3.23
C ASP A 63 -14.33 2.68 1.89
N ILE A 64 -14.41 1.70 0.99
CA ILE A 64 -13.85 1.77 -0.36
C ILE A 64 -14.91 1.31 -1.37
N PRO A 65 -14.97 1.91 -2.57
CA PRO A 65 -15.94 1.54 -3.57
C PRO A 65 -15.74 0.11 -4.04
N ASP A 66 -16.81 -0.52 -4.49
CA ASP A 66 -16.75 -1.90 -4.98
C ASP A 66 -15.78 -2.04 -6.16
N GLY A 67 -15.04 -3.15 -6.14
CA GLY A 67 -14.03 -3.45 -7.15
C GLY A 67 -12.73 -2.64 -7.03
N TYR A 68 -12.56 -1.75 -6.04
CA TYR A 68 -11.27 -1.10 -5.75
C TYR A 68 -10.37 -1.96 -4.85
N LEU A 69 -9.07 -1.67 -4.85
CA LEU A 69 -8.10 -2.44 -4.09
C LEU A 69 -8.32 -2.30 -2.57
N CYS A 70 -8.68 -3.40 -1.91
CA CYS A 70 -8.61 -3.51 -0.46
C CYS A 70 -7.16 -3.78 -0.02
N PRO A 71 -6.51 -2.85 0.69
CA PRO A 71 -5.11 -3.01 1.07
C PRO A 71 -4.97 -3.97 2.25
N ALA A 72 -3.97 -4.85 2.19
CA ALA A 72 -3.55 -5.62 3.37
C ALA A 72 -2.74 -4.72 4.32
N VAL A 73 -3.40 -4.15 5.32
CA VAL A 73 -2.86 -3.15 6.27
C VAL A 73 -1.47 -3.52 6.84
N PRO A 74 -1.21 -4.77 7.30
CA PRO A 74 0.09 -5.13 7.85
C PRO A 74 1.26 -4.92 6.88
N GLY A 75 1.05 -5.24 5.60
CA GLY A 75 2.09 -5.07 4.59
C GLY A 75 2.33 -3.62 4.21
N ARG A 76 1.29 -2.77 4.34
CA ARG A 76 1.39 -1.33 4.12
C ARG A 76 2.09 -0.63 5.28
N ALA A 77 1.79 -1.06 6.51
CA ALA A 77 2.48 -0.60 7.70
C ALA A 77 3.98 -0.93 7.66
N ASP A 78 4.34 -2.10 7.13
CA ASP A 78 5.74 -2.52 6.96
C ASP A 78 6.55 -1.49 6.17
N TYR A 79 6.02 -1.04 5.04
CA TYR A 79 6.67 -0.04 4.19
C TYR A 79 6.84 1.31 4.91
N ILE A 80 5.80 1.77 5.61
CA ILE A 80 5.86 2.99 6.42
C ILE A 80 6.93 2.89 7.52
N HIS A 81 7.03 1.75 8.21
CA HIS A 81 8.04 1.56 9.25
C HIS A 81 9.47 1.54 8.70
N HIS A 82 9.69 0.95 7.53
CA HIS A 82 11.00 0.98 6.86
C HIS A 82 11.38 2.39 6.40
N ILE A 83 10.42 3.18 5.88
CA ILE A 83 10.67 4.60 5.58
C ILE A 83 11.00 5.37 6.87
N ALA A 84 10.32 5.09 7.98
CA ALA A 84 10.61 5.76 9.25
C ALA A 84 12.03 5.46 9.76
N GLU A 85 12.50 4.21 9.61
CA GLU A 85 13.87 3.84 9.93
C GLU A 85 14.88 4.57 9.03
N LEU A 86 14.58 4.68 7.72
CA LEU A 86 15.41 5.41 6.76
C LEU A 86 15.55 6.89 7.14
N LEU A 87 14.43 7.56 7.45
CA LEU A 87 14.42 8.96 7.85
C LEU A 87 15.15 9.20 9.19
N ALA A 88 15.05 8.27 10.14
CA ALA A 88 15.73 8.37 11.44
C ALA A 88 17.27 8.28 11.32
N LYS A 89 17.78 7.54 10.33
CA LYS A 89 19.23 7.43 10.07
C LYS A 89 19.80 8.71 9.46
N ASN A 90 18.97 9.50 8.77
CA ASN A 90 19.37 10.78 8.20
C ASN A 90 19.16 11.90 9.24
N GLN A 91 20.21 12.24 9.99
CA GLN A 91 20.15 13.21 11.10
C GLN A 91 19.60 14.59 10.69
N THR A 92 19.76 14.99 9.43
CA THR A 92 19.17 16.21 8.84
C THR A 92 17.64 16.12 8.68
N LEU A 93 17.10 14.92 8.46
CA LEU A 93 15.67 14.67 8.30
C LEU A 93 14.99 14.26 9.61
N GLY A 94 15.72 13.68 10.56
CA GLY A 94 15.19 13.08 11.80
C GLY A 94 15.06 13.99 13.03
N SER A 95 15.27 15.30 12.92
CA SER A 95 15.18 16.22 14.08
C SER A 95 13.81 16.13 14.79
N PRO A 96 13.74 15.88 16.11
CA PRO A 96 12.49 15.60 16.83
C PRO A 96 11.43 16.70 16.80
N LYS A 97 11.83 17.94 16.46
CA LYS A 97 10.93 19.11 16.39
C LYS A 97 10.41 19.39 14.97
N ARG A 98 10.92 18.69 13.94
CA ARG A 98 10.58 18.98 12.56
C ARG A 98 9.35 18.20 12.11
N LYS A 99 8.41 18.90 11.46
CA LYS A 99 7.23 18.31 10.87
C LYS A 99 7.60 17.56 9.59
N ILE A 100 7.51 16.22 9.63
CA ILE A 100 7.73 15.37 8.46
C ILE A 100 6.54 15.44 7.51
N VAL A 101 6.81 15.61 6.21
CA VAL A 101 5.83 15.63 5.13
C VAL A 101 6.18 14.57 4.08
N GLY A 102 5.31 13.59 3.88
CA GLY A 102 5.41 12.61 2.80
C GLY A 102 4.56 12.97 1.59
N LEU A 103 4.94 12.50 0.41
CA LEU A 103 4.09 12.49 -0.78
C LEU A 103 3.77 11.04 -1.17
N ASP A 104 2.50 10.66 -1.10
CA ASP A 104 2.00 9.36 -1.57
C ASP A 104 1.43 9.48 -2.98
N ILE A 105 2.04 8.79 -3.95
CA ILE A 105 1.65 8.81 -5.37
C ILE A 105 0.80 7.58 -5.69
N GLY A 106 -0.45 7.83 -6.08
CA GLY A 106 -1.44 6.77 -6.28
C GLY A 106 -1.97 6.27 -4.95
N THR A 107 -2.50 7.18 -4.14
CA THR A 107 -2.99 6.86 -2.79
C THR A 107 -4.18 5.89 -2.79
N GLY A 108 -4.86 5.78 -3.92
CA GLY A 108 -6.02 4.91 -4.15
C GLY A 108 -7.24 5.34 -3.35
N ALA A 109 -8.35 4.66 -3.59
CA ALA A 109 -9.58 4.88 -2.83
C ALA A 109 -9.42 4.61 -1.32
N ASN A 110 -8.40 3.85 -0.92
CA ASN A 110 -8.21 3.39 0.45
C ASN A 110 -7.39 4.33 1.36
N LEU A 111 -6.58 5.24 0.80
CA LEU A 111 -5.74 6.20 1.54
C LEU A 111 -4.84 5.54 2.63
N VAL A 112 -4.43 4.29 2.43
CA VAL A 112 -3.87 3.48 3.52
C VAL A 112 -2.52 3.98 4.03
N TYR A 113 -1.63 4.46 3.14
CA TYR A 113 -0.31 4.92 3.55
C TYR A 113 -0.37 6.24 4.34
N PRO A 114 -1.10 7.28 3.88
CA PRO A 114 -1.26 8.51 4.65
C PRO A 114 -1.94 8.27 6.01
N ILE A 115 -2.92 7.36 6.08
CA ILE A 115 -3.53 6.93 7.34
C ILE A 115 -2.46 6.37 8.27
N ILE A 116 -1.74 5.32 7.87
CA ILE A 116 -0.80 4.64 8.76
C ILE A 116 0.34 5.58 9.19
N GLY A 117 0.94 6.31 8.26
CA GLY A 117 2.02 7.24 8.57
C GLY A 117 1.60 8.39 9.48
N SER A 118 0.42 8.96 9.26
CA SER A 118 -0.10 10.04 10.13
C SER A 118 -0.40 9.57 11.55
N GLN A 119 -0.84 8.32 11.71
CA GLN A 119 -1.24 7.79 13.02
C GLN A 119 -0.05 7.26 13.81
N ALA A 120 0.82 6.47 13.16
CA ALA A 120 1.99 5.87 13.78
C ALA A 120 3.10 6.90 14.06
N TYR A 121 3.28 7.89 13.18
CA TYR A 121 4.44 8.80 13.23
C TYR A 121 4.10 10.28 13.22
N LYS A 122 2.80 10.64 13.25
CA LYS A 122 2.33 12.04 13.21
C LYS A 122 2.80 12.81 11.97
N TRP A 123 3.18 12.09 10.91
CA TRP A 123 3.55 12.66 9.63
C TRP A 123 2.37 13.38 8.99
N HIS A 124 2.70 14.35 8.15
CA HIS A 124 1.76 14.96 7.23
C HIS A 124 1.96 14.35 5.85
N PHE A 125 0.92 14.39 5.04
CA PHE A 125 0.94 13.84 3.70
C PHE A 125 0.35 14.82 2.71
N ILE A 126 0.98 14.89 1.55
CA ILE A 126 0.30 15.15 0.29
C ILE A 126 -0.04 13.76 -0.27
N ALA A 127 -1.30 13.54 -0.59
CA ALA A 127 -1.77 12.28 -1.17
C ALA A 127 -2.33 12.59 -2.57
N SER A 128 -1.77 11.98 -3.60
CA SER A 128 -2.21 12.19 -4.98
C SER A 128 -2.82 10.95 -5.59
N ASP A 129 -3.79 11.16 -6.48
CA ASP A 129 -4.34 10.12 -7.33
C ASP A 129 -4.74 10.72 -8.69
N ILE A 130 -4.79 9.89 -9.73
CA ILE A 130 -5.19 10.28 -11.08
C ILE A 130 -6.68 9.99 -11.34
N GLU A 131 -7.30 9.12 -10.55
CA GLU A 131 -8.68 8.69 -10.75
C GLU A 131 -9.64 9.47 -9.84
N GLN A 132 -10.66 10.09 -10.45
CA GLN A 132 -11.65 10.90 -9.73
C GLN A 132 -12.40 10.11 -8.65
N VAL A 133 -12.68 8.83 -8.87
CA VAL A 133 -13.37 7.97 -7.89
C VAL A 133 -12.48 7.68 -6.69
N SER A 134 -11.20 7.36 -6.91
CA SER A 134 -10.21 7.18 -5.84
C SER A 134 -10.06 8.46 -5.03
N PHE A 135 -9.95 9.61 -5.71
CA PHE A 135 -9.91 10.91 -5.07
C PHE A 135 -11.16 11.18 -4.22
N SER A 136 -12.36 10.98 -4.76
CA SER A 136 -13.61 11.21 -4.02
C SER A 136 -13.73 10.30 -2.79
N SER A 137 -13.39 9.02 -2.93
CA SER A 137 -13.40 8.08 -1.80
C SER A 137 -12.39 8.45 -0.72
N ALA A 138 -11.15 8.75 -1.10
CA ALA A 138 -10.13 9.24 -0.18
C ALA A 138 -10.55 10.53 0.54
N LYS A 139 -11.21 11.44 -0.18
CA LYS A 139 -11.78 12.67 0.39
C LYS A 139 -12.84 12.35 1.44
N THR A 140 -13.78 11.44 1.16
CA THR A 140 -14.80 11.00 2.13
C THR A 140 -14.16 10.40 3.39
N ILE A 141 -13.13 9.56 3.24
CA ILE A 141 -12.38 9.00 4.38
C ILE A 141 -11.76 10.13 5.22
N ILE A 142 -11.08 11.09 4.60
CA ILE A 142 -10.51 12.25 5.32
C ILE A 142 -11.61 13.05 6.01
N GLU A 143 -12.76 13.22 5.35
CA GLU A 143 -13.86 14.04 5.85
C GLU A 143 -14.52 13.45 7.09
N ALA A 144 -14.70 12.14 7.11
CA ALA A 144 -15.27 11.38 8.20
C ALA A 144 -14.30 11.17 9.40
N ASN A 145 -13.01 11.44 9.22
CA ASN A 145 -11.99 11.31 10.26
C ASN A 145 -11.28 12.66 10.48
N SER A 146 -11.85 13.53 11.32
CA SER A 146 -11.43 14.94 11.47
C SER A 146 -9.94 15.16 11.77
N HIS A 147 -9.30 14.23 12.47
CA HIS A 147 -7.88 14.29 12.78
C HIS A 147 -6.98 14.08 11.54
N LEU A 148 -7.49 13.42 10.48
CA LEU A 148 -6.80 13.26 9.20
C LEU A 148 -6.76 14.57 8.40
N LYS A 149 -7.83 15.40 8.45
CA LYS A 149 -7.89 16.69 7.74
C LYS A 149 -6.71 17.60 8.04
N LYS A 150 -6.22 17.56 9.29
CA LYS A 150 -5.08 18.39 9.74
C LYS A 150 -3.74 17.89 9.18
N ARG A 151 -3.67 16.63 8.75
CA ARG A 151 -2.42 15.96 8.37
C ARG A 151 -2.33 15.63 6.89
N ILE A 152 -3.44 15.42 6.21
CA ILE A 152 -3.47 14.90 4.84
C ILE A 152 -4.10 15.93 3.91
N LYS A 153 -3.36 16.34 2.88
CA LYS A 153 -3.83 17.16 1.77
C LYS A 153 -4.00 16.28 0.54
N LEU A 154 -5.22 16.15 0.05
CA LEU A 154 -5.51 15.37 -1.16
C LEU A 154 -5.34 16.25 -2.41
N ARG A 155 -4.76 15.70 -3.49
CA ARG A 155 -4.59 16.38 -4.78
C ARG A 155 -4.94 15.44 -5.93
N LEU A 156 -5.74 15.93 -6.86
CA LEU A 156 -6.02 15.20 -8.10
C LEU A 156 -4.93 15.53 -9.12
N GLN A 157 -4.26 14.51 -9.65
CA GLN A 157 -3.36 14.64 -10.79
C GLN A 157 -4.19 14.52 -12.07
N THR A 158 -4.37 15.63 -12.77
CA THR A 158 -5.15 15.65 -14.02
C THR A 158 -4.33 15.15 -15.21
N ASP A 159 -3.00 15.24 -15.15
CA ASP A 159 -2.11 14.68 -16.16
C ASP A 159 -1.63 13.28 -15.75
N LYS A 160 -2.24 12.25 -16.34
CA LYS A 160 -1.96 10.84 -16.02
C LYS A 160 -0.53 10.39 -16.34
N GLN A 161 0.24 11.19 -17.08
CA GLN A 161 1.64 10.89 -17.40
C GLN A 161 2.61 11.46 -16.36
N CYS A 162 2.15 12.36 -15.49
CA CYS A 162 2.95 13.04 -14.48
C CYS A 162 2.76 12.44 -13.08
N PHE A 163 3.83 12.42 -12.29
CA PHE A 163 3.85 11.93 -10.90
C PHE A 163 4.00 13.08 -9.89
N PHE A 164 4.87 14.04 -10.19
CA PHE A 164 5.26 15.14 -9.30
C PHE A 164 4.80 16.49 -9.83
N LYS A 165 4.92 16.72 -11.14
CA LYS A 165 4.46 17.93 -11.81
C LYS A 165 2.98 18.15 -11.51
N ASN A 166 2.59 19.41 -11.26
CA ASN A 166 1.25 19.83 -10.80
C ASN A 166 0.85 19.36 -9.39
N ILE A 167 1.47 18.30 -8.87
CA ILE A 167 1.26 17.83 -7.51
C ILE A 167 2.16 18.57 -6.53
N LEU A 168 3.46 18.66 -6.76
CA LEU A 168 4.39 19.39 -5.91
C LEU A 168 4.52 20.82 -6.43
N LYS A 169 4.14 21.82 -5.62
CA LYS A 169 4.20 23.24 -6.01
C LYS A 169 5.61 23.79 -5.82
N GLU A 170 5.98 24.87 -6.52
CA GLU A 170 7.34 25.43 -6.58
C GLU A 170 8.05 25.63 -5.23
N ARG A 171 7.30 25.96 -4.16
CA ARG A 171 7.86 26.22 -2.82
C ARG A 171 7.60 25.11 -1.81
N GLU A 172 7.06 23.98 -2.26
CA GLU A 172 6.83 22.84 -1.40
C GLU A 172 8.04 21.92 -1.36
N TYR A 173 8.30 21.41 -0.16
CA TYR A 173 9.30 20.39 0.08
C TYR A 173 8.64 19.21 0.78
N VAL A 174 9.02 18.00 0.38
CA VAL A 174 8.61 16.75 1.03
C VAL A 174 9.83 15.95 1.44
N ASP A 175 9.74 15.33 2.59
CA ASP A 175 10.81 14.54 3.18
C ASP A 175 11.02 13.23 2.47
N PHE A 176 9.92 12.64 2.03
CA PHE A 176 9.96 11.44 1.24
C PHE A 176 8.82 11.39 0.25
N THR A 177 9.02 10.64 -0.83
CA THR A 177 7.93 10.18 -1.68
C THR A 177 7.75 8.68 -1.47
N MET A 178 6.54 8.20 -1.68
CA MET A 178 6.24 6.78 -1.71
C MET A 178 5.26 6.47 -2.81
N CYS A 179 5.38 5.25 -3.35
CA CYS A 179 4.48 4.79 -4.39
C CYS A 179 4.39 3.26 -4.35
N ASN A 180 3.17 2.75 -4.51
CA ASN A 180 2.90 1.35 -4.81
C ASN A 180 2.42 1.25 -6.27
N PRO A 181 3.33 1.01 -7.23
CA PRO A 181 2.99 1.10 -8.65
C PRO A 181 2.01 0.00 -9.08
N PRO A 182 1.24 0.22 -10.16
CA PRO A 182 0.39 -0.80 -10.75
C PRO A 182 1.23 -2.00 -11.24
N PHE A 183 0.76 -3.21 -10.94
CA PHE A 183 1.57 -4.43 -11.03
C PHE A 183 1.60 -5.08 -12.42
N HIS A 184 0.53 -4.89 -13.20
CA HIS A 184 0.28 -5.62 -14.44
C HIS A 184 0.49 -4.71 -15.66
N SER A 185 0.83 -5.31 -16.79
CA SER A 185 1.01 -4.58 -18.06
C SER A 185 -0.30 -4.45 -18.85
N SER A 186 -1.35 -5.15 -18.42
CA SER A 186 -2.68 -5.12 -19.02
C SER A 186 -3.74 -5.74 -18.09
N ARG A 187 -5.01 -5.50 -18.40
CA ARG A 187 -6.17 -6.11 -17.72
C ARG A 187 -6.13 -7.65 -17.74
N GLN A 188 -5.76 -8.26 -18.88
CA GLN A 188 -5.63 -9.72 -19.01
C GLN A 188 -4.50 -10.29 -18.14
N ALA A 189 -3.39 -9.55 -18.01
CA ALA A 189 -2.30 -9.92 -17.10
C ALA A 189 -2.72 -9.83 -15.62
N ALA A 190 -3.60 -8.89 -15.26
CA ALA A 190 -4.15 -8.76 -13.91
C ALA A 190 -5.10 -9.93 -13.55
N LEU A 191 -6.00 -10.28 -14.47
CA LEU A 191 -6.93 -11.40 -14.29
C LEU A 191 -6.20 -12.76 -14.18
N SER A 192 -5.20 -13.00 -15.03
CA SER A 192 -4.40 -14.25 -15.00
C SER A 192 -3.46 -14.33 -13.78
N GLY A 193 -2.94 -13.20 -13.30
CA GLY A 193 -2.18 -13.11 -12.04
C GLY A 193 -3.05 -13.45 -10.82
N ASN A 194 -4.29 -12.96 -10.80
CA ASN A 194 -5.22 -13.27 -9.72
C ASN A 194 -5.68 -14.75 -9.75
N GLN A 195 -5.96 -15.31 -10.93
CA GLN A 195 -6.27 -16.74 -11.06
C GLN A 195 -5.14 -17.64 -10.54
N ARG A 196 -3.86 -17.27 -10.77
CA ARG A 196 -2.71 -18.00 -10.20
C ARG A 196 -2.64 -17.87 -8.68
N LYS A 197 -2.87 -16.68 -8.10
CA LYS A 197 -2.94 -16.49 -6.63
C LYS A 197 -4.07 -17.30 -6.01
N LEU A 198 -5.25 -17.30 -6.61
CA LEU A 198 -6.40 -18.10 -6.20
C LEU A 198 -6.09 -19.60 -6.24
N ARG A 199 -5.47 -20.09 -7.33
CA ARG A 199 -5.02 -21.49 -7.43
C ARG A 199 -3.98 -21.83 -6.37
N GLY A 200 -3.03 -20.93 -6.08
CA GLY A 200 -2.04 -21.11 -5.01
C GLY A 200 -2.66 -21.16 -3.60
N LEU A 201 -3.64 -20.29 -3.30
CA LEU A 201 -4.40 -20.31 -2.06
C LEU A 201 -5.23 -21.59 -1.92
N LYS A 202 -5.95 -21.99 -2.97
CA LYS A 202 -6.73 -23.24 -3.01
C LYS A 202 -5.84 -24.49 -2.93
N HIS A 203 -4.66 -24.47 -3.54
CA HIS A 203 -3.69 -25.58 -3.46
C HIS A 203 -3.11 -25.71 -2.05
N ASN A 204 -2.82 -24.59 -1.37
CA ASN A 204 -2.39 -24.60 0.04
C ASN A 204 -3.53 -25.00 1.00
N GLN A 205 -4.78 -24.61 0.72
CA GLN A 205 -5.96 -25.11 1.44
C GLN A 205 -6.13 -26.63 1.26
N ARG A 206 -5.97 -27.15 0.03
CA ARG A 206 -6.03 -28.59 -0.27
C ARG A 206 -4.90 -29.39 0.38
N LYS A 207 -3.66 -28.89 0.38
CA LYS A 207 -2.52 -29.52 1.10
C LYS A 207 -2.71 -29.54 2.62
N ARG A 208 -3.52 -28.65 3.19
CA ARG A 208 -3.83 -28.58 4.63
C ARG A 208 -5.12 -29.33 5.01
N SER A 209 -5.88 -29.81 4.04
CA SER A 209 -7.19 -30.44 4.24
C SER A 209 -7.16 -31.89 3.77
N SER A 210 -6.35 -32.72 4.41
CA SER A 210 -6.50 -34.18 4.36
C SER A 210 -7.53 -34.62 5.39
N LYS A 211 -8.80 -34.21 5.19
CA LYS A 211 -10.03 -34.84 5.68
C LYS A 211 -11.23 -33.94 5.33
N LYS A 212 -12.27 -34.57 4.76
CA LYS A 212 -13.50 -33.97 4.22
C LYS A 212 -14.09 -32.89 5.15
N ALA A 213 -14.05 -31.63 4.72
CA ALA A 213 -15.01 -30.64 5.15
C ALA A 213 -16.00 -30.45 3.99
N VAL A 214 -17.26 -30.79 4.22
CA VAL A 214 -18.37 -30.50 3.32
C VAL A 214 -18.58 -28.99 3.37
N PHE A 215 -18.05 -28.27 2.38
CA PHE A 215 -18.43 -26.89 2.13
C PHE A 215 -19.27 -26.86 0.85
N SER A 216 -20.47 -26.30 0.98
CA SER A 216 -21.44 -26.06 -0.08
C SER A 216 -20.78 -25.37 -1.27
N SER A 217 -20.93 -25.97 -2.44
CA SER A 217 -20.56 -25.38 -3.73
C SER A 217 -21.46 -24.19 -4.02
N HIS A 218 -21.04 -22.99 -3.66
CA HIS A 218 -21.51 -21.78 -4.33
C HIS A 218 -20.57 -21.49 -5.49
N ASN A 219 -21.13 -21.58 -6.70
CA ASN A 219 -20.52 -21.08 -7.93
C ASN A 219 -20.33 -19.57 -7.80
N THR A 220 -19.19 -19.14 -7.29
CA THR A 220 -18.78 -17.74 -7.37
C THR A 220 -18.06 -17.52 -8.70
N THR A 221 -18.70 -16.72 -9.55
CA THR A 221 -18.07 -15.95 -10.60
C THR A 221 -16.76 -15.35 -10.08
N SER A 222 -15.74 -15.30 -10.96
CA SER A 222 -14.35 -15.01 -10.63
C SER A 222 -14.12 -13.57 -10.14
N GLU A 223 -14.57 -13.25 -8.94
CA GLU A 223 -14.33 -11.97 -8.28
C GLU A 223 -12.92 -11.91 -7.69
N LEU A 224 -12.31 -10.72 -7.76
CA LEU A 224 -10.96 -10.47 -7.27
C LEU A 224 -10.97 -10.42 -5.73
N ASN A 225 -10.26 -11.33 -5.04
CA ASN A 225 -10.22 -11.36 -3.56
C ASN A 225 -9.66 -10.09 -2.89
N PHE A 226 -8.94 -9.26 -3.65
CA PHE A 226 -8.42 -7.97 -3.19
C PHE A 226 -9.04 -6.78 -3.93
N GLY A 227 -9.97 -6.99 -4.87
CA GLY A 227 -10.42 -5.94 -5.78
C GLY A 227 -9.27 -5.33 -6.61
N GLY A 228 -9.54 -4.18 -7.22
CA GLY A 228 -8.64 -3.36 -8.03
C GLY A 228 -9.28 -2.99 -9.37
N GLN A 229 -9.41 -1.68 -9.65
CA GLN A 229 -9.85 -1.17 -10.94
C GLN A 229 -8.66 -0.93 -11.88
N ASN A 230 -8.97 -0.76 -13.17
CA ASN A 230 -8.03 -0.69 -14.31
C ASN A 230 -6.64 -0.13 -13.97
N ASN A 231 -6.54 1.14 -13.57
CA ASN A 231 -5.27 1.85 -13.40
C ASN A 231 -4.53 1.54 -12.09
N GLU A 232 -5.17 0.92 -11.10
CA GLU A 232 -4.51 0.43 -9.87
C GLU A 232 -3.83 -0.92 -10.10
N LEU A 233 -4.36 -1.72 -11.04
CA LEU A 233 -3.85 -3.05 -11.31
C LEU A 233 -2.87 -3.08 -12.47
N TRP A 234 -3.08 -2.26 -13.51
CA TRP A 234 -2.21 -2.23 -14.67
C TRP A 234 -1.97 -0.84 -15.20
N CYS A 235 -0.85 -0.68 -15.88
CA CYS A 235 -0.56 0.45 -16.73
C CYS A 235 0.10 -0.05 -18.01
N ASP A 236 0.02 0.72 -19.08
CA ASP A 236 0.72 0.37 -20.29
C ASP A 236 2.22 0.24 -19.99
N GLY A 237 2.87 -0.81 -20.50
CA GLY A 237 4.29 -1.12 -20.20
C GLY A 237 4.56 -1.65 -18.80
N GLY A 238 3.53 -1.69 -17.95
CA GLY A 238 3.57 -2.23 -16.59
C GLY A 238 4.52 -1.51 -15.65
N GLU A 239 4.75 -2.15 -14.50
CA GLU A 239 5.57 -1.65 -13.40
C GLU A 239 6.93 -1.07 -13.85
N LEU A 240 7.65 -1.73 -14.77
CA LEU A 240 8.97 -1.26 -15.18
C LEU A 240 8.90 0.13 -15.82
N ARG A 241 7.95 0.34 -16.74
CA ARG A 241 7.82 1.61 -17.42
C ARG A 241 7.29 2.70 -16.50
N PHE A 242 6.33 2.36 -15.65
CA PHE A 242 5.81 3.28 -14.63
C PHE A 242 6.95 3.84 -13.76
N ILE A 243 7.75 2.95 -13.17
CA ILE A 243 8.84 3.37 -12.27
C ILE A 243 9.94 4.09 -13.07
N THR A 244 10.22 3.66 -14.31
CA THR A 244 11.16 4.36 -15.20
C THR A 244 10.75 5.81 -15.44
N ASN A 245 9.48 6.05 -15.76
CA ASN A 245 8.98 7.41 -16.01
C ASN A 245 9.02 8.25 -14.73
N MET A 246 8.65 7.66 -13.59
CA MET A 246 8.72 8.35 -12.30
C MET A 246 10.17 8.68 -11.90
N ILE A 247 11.13 7.79 -12.16
CA ILE A 247 12.55 8.07 -11.95
C ILE A 247 13.00 9.24 -12.84
N LYS A 248 12.61 9.27 -14.11
CA LYS A 248 12.97 10.36 -15.03
C LYS A 248 12.40 11.70 -14.58
N GLU A 249 11.12 11.75 -14.22
CA GLU A 249 10.48 12.98 -13.73
C GLU A 249 11.05 13.44 -12.37
N SER A 250 11.57 12.51 -11.56
CA SER A 250 12.16 12.86 -10.25
C SER A 250 13.35 13.82 -10.35
N VAL A 251 14.04 13.87 -11.50
CA VAL A 251 15.14 14.82 -11.77
C VAL A 251 14.65 16.26 -11.68
N GLU A 252 13.46 16.56 -12.20
CA GLU A 252 12.90 17.91 -12.24
C GLU A 252 12.57 18.46 -10.84
N VAL A 253 12.29 17.58 -9.89
CA VAL A 253 11.90 17.94 -8.52
C VAL A 253 12.92 17.51 -7.46
N GLY A 254 14.13 17.13 -7.87
CA GLY A 254 15.14 16.55 -6.99
C GLY A 254 15.54 17.46 -5.81
N SER A 255 15.50 18.78 -6.01
CA SER A 255 15.76 19.76 -4.95
C SER A 255 14.60 19.88 -3.94
N GLN A 256 13.39 19.47 -4.30
CA GLN A 256 12.18 19.58 -3.49
C GLN A 256 11.86 18.32 -2.68
N VAL A 257 12.62 17.24 -2.88
CA VAL A 257 12.38 15.95 -2.24
C VAL A 257 13.62 15.50 -1.47
N GLY A 258 13.42 15.09 -0.21
CA GLY A 258 14.50 14.54 0.63
C GLY A 258 14.96 13.16 0.15
N ILE A 259 14.05 12.20 0.10
CA ILE A 259 14.32 10.85 -0.44
C ILE A 259 13.13 10.31 -1.24
N PHE A 260 13.40 9.83 -2.44
CA PHE A 260 12.39 9.14 -3.23
C PHE A 260 12.35 7.67 -2.85
N THR A 261 11.14 7.08 -2.81
CA THR A 261 10.98 5.64 -2.59
C THR A 261 9.87 5.05 -3.48
N CYS A 262 10.05 3.82 -3.93
CA CYS A 262 9.04 3.11 -4.72
C CYS A 262 9.09 1.60 -4.52
N LEU A 263 7.95 0.96 -4.30
CA LEU A 263 7.85 -0.49 -4.26
C LEU A 263 8.15 -1.11 -5.64
N VAL A 264 8.82 -2.25 -5.63
CA VAL A 264 9.12 -3.04 -6.84
C VAL A 264 8.65 -4.47 -6.62
N SER A 265 7.55 -4.86 -7.27
CA SER A 265 6.98 -6.21 -7.12
C SER A 265 7.79 -7.26 -7.86
N LYS A 266 8.23 -6.98 -9.09
CA LYS A 266 8.96 -7.95 -9.93
C LYS A 266 10.46 -7.76 -9.77
N SER A 267 11.16 -8.79 -9.29
CA SER A 267 12.62 -8.74 -9.11
C SER A 267 13.36 -8.47 -10.42
N ALA A 268 12.82 -8.93 -11.55
CA ALA A 268 13.36 -8.67 -12.88
C ALA A 268 13.46 -7.16 -13.22
N ASN A 269 12.64 -6.32 -12.60
CA ASN A 269 12.66 -4.87 -12.83
C ASN A 269 13.80 -4.17 -12.07
N LEU A 270 14.38 -4.79 -11.04
CA LEU A 270 15.40 -4.13 -10.21
C LEU A 270 16.64 -3.74 -11.01
N LYS A 271 17.22 -4.69 -11.75
CA LYS A 271 18.47 -4.46 -12.50
C LYS A 271 18.37 -3.27 -13.47
N PRO A 272 17.34 -3.17 -14.36
CA PRO A 272 17.21 -2.00 -15.23
C PRO A 272 16.92 -0.69 -14.46
N LEU A 273 16.12 -0.73 -13.39
CA LEU A 273 15.82 0.47 -12.60
C LEU A 273 17.04 1.02 -11.85
N LEU A 274 17.85 0.16 -11.24
CA LEU A 274 19.08 0.56 -10.57
C LEU A 274 20.11 1.13 -11.55
N LYS A 275 20.22 0.55 -12.74
CA LYS A 275 21.06 1.11 -13.82
C LYS A 275 20.59 2.49 -14.26
N LEU A 276 19.28 2.69 -14.39
CA LEU A 276 18.73 4.00 -14.74
C LEU A 276 19.05 5.04 -13.67
N LEU A 277 18.88 4.72 -12.39
CA LEU A 277 19.21 5.61 -11.29
C LEU A 277 20.70 6.02 -11.29
N GLN A 278 21.59 5.07 -11.58
CA GLN A 278 23.02 5.36 -11.75
C GLN A 278 23.29 6.29 -12.93
N HIS A 279 22.56 6.12 -14.04
CA HIS A 279 22.74 6.92 -15.25
C HIS A 279 22.27 8.36 -15.11
N ILE A 280 21.31 8.63 -14.23
CA ILE A 280 20.80 9.99 -13.96
C ILE A 280 21.47 10.64 -12.74
N ASP A 281 22.64 10.13 -12.34
CA ASP A 281 23.45 10.61 -11.21
C ASP A 281 22.69 10.69 -9.87
N ALA A 282 21.71 9.80 -9.67
CA ALA A 282 21.03 9.70 -8.40
C ALA A 282 21.98 9.14 -7.32
N ARG A 283 21.85 9.67 -6.11
CA ARG A 283 22.66 9.34 -4.94
C ARG A 283 21.90 8.46 -3.96
N GLU A 284 22.66 7.86 -3.04
CA GLU A 284 22.16 6.94 -2.02
C GLU A 284 21.15 5.90 -2.55
N ILE A 285 21.48 5.30 -3.69
CA ILE A 285 20.65 4.28 -4.30
C ILE A 285 20.67 3.04 -3.42
N ARG A 286 19.52 2.65 -2.87
CA ARG A 286 19.40 1.44 -2.04
C ARG A 286 18.24 0.57 -2.53
N GLN A 287 18.41 -0.74 -2.44
CA GLN A 287 17.31 -1.70 -2.48
C GLN A 287 17.09 -2.21 -1.05
N ILE A 288 15.85 -2.14 -0.57
CA ILE A 288 15.48 -2.60 0.77
C ILE A 288 14.42 -3.70 0.64
N ASP A 289 14.75 -4.88 1.16
CA ASP A 289 13.84 -6.02 1.20
C ASP A 289 12.96 -5.98 2.47
N MET A 290 11.69 -6.34 2.30
CA MET A 290 10.68 -6.40 3.34
C MET A 290 10.03 -7.80 3.35
N TYR A 291 10.14 -8.48 4.48
CA TYR A 291 9.72 -9.87 4.65
C TYR A 291 8.38 -9.97 5.38
N GLN A 292 7.37 -10.56 4.75
CA GLN A 292 6.01 -10.73 5.29
C GLN A 292 5.60 -12.21 5.19
N GLY A 293 5.96 -13.00 6.21
CA GLY A 293 5.85 -14.46 6.14
C GLY A 293 6.67 -14.99 4.96
N ASN A 294 6.03 -15.73 4.05
CA ASN A 294 6.69 -16.29 2.86
C ASN A 294 6.80 -15.31 1.68
N LYS A 295 6.23 -14.10 1.80
CA LYS A 295 6.26 -13.10 0.74
C LYS A 295 7.40 -12.13 0.97
N ILE A 296 8.26 -11.97 -0.03
CA ILE A 296 9.28 -10.93 -0.07
C ILE A 296 8.75 -9.81 -0.97
N SER A 297 8.61 -8.62 -0.40
CA SER A 297 8.43 -7.36 -1.12
C SER A 297 9.70 -6.54 -1.00
N ARG A 298 9.87 -5.53 -1.84
CA ARG A 298 11.05 -4.67 -1.81
C ARG A 298 10.71 -3.29 -2.33
N PHE A 299 11.50 -2.31 -1.96
CA PHE A 299 11.44 -0.98 -2.53
C PHE A 299 12.86 -0.49 -2.84
N ILE A 300 12.94 0.44 -3.79
CA ILE A 300 14.16 1.17 -4.09
C ILE A 300 14.07 2.57 -3.50
N THR A 301 15.23 3.14 -3.16
CA THR A 301 15.35 4.53 -2.70
C THR A 301 16.42 5.25 -3.49
N TRP A 302 16.26 6.56 -3.67
CA TRP A 302 17.28 7.42 -4.25
C TRP A 302 17.07 8.88 -3.81
N THR A 303 18.11 9.71 -3.92
CA THR A 303 18.03 11.15 -3.67
C THR A 303 18.94 11.92 -4.65
N PHE A 304 18.71 13.23 -4.78
CA PHE A 304 19.62 14.15 -5.47
C PHE A 304 20.26 15.15 -4.50
N LYS A 305 20.03 14.98 -3.19
CA LYS A 305 20.69 15.77 -2.15
C LYS A 305 22.16 15.34 -2.00
N GLU A 306 22.99 16.31 -1.64
CA GLU A 306 24.41 16.11 -1.33
C GLU A 306 24.63 15.35 -0.02
#